data_AF-A0A847XAZ2-F1
#
_entry.id   AF-A0A847XAZ2-F1
#
_cell.length_a   1.000
_cell.length_b   1.000
_cell.length_c   1.000
_cell.angle_alpha   90.00
_cell.angle_beta   90.00
_cell.angle_gamma   90.00
#
_symmetry.space_group_name_H-M   'P 1'
#
loop_
_entity.id
_entity.type
_entity.pdbx_description
1 polymer ?
#
loop_
_entity_poly.entity_id
_entity_poly.type
_entity_poly.pdbx_seq_one_letter_code
_entity_poly.pdbx_strand_id
1 'polypeptide(L)'
;MVSKSVFIELAISIFLLIAYFVYFIVKYKNKPGFLSAILWGIGGFFIANAVSNVINMGFIALVGESRFQNMLETQPYLTLLLTTIALAMGAVFAAYFVIRTQKNKGKFEEGYTDEATGFMTGSGLLASPFNQVAYLMVFVQSFVNAIVINKNPSIEELGDAVTPESFEEIKLFYASIKPFDFLSIAVMALVLSFSYVILFKYVSRKFDDDRWYIKFALPIVVMVGFVFVVRSISVLEISSLIKTILTALIGAGLVYFNQTFDPDVEIIEP
;
A
#
# COMPACT_ATOMS: atom_id res chain seq x y z
N MET A 1 28.97 -5.61 -8.78
CA MET A 1 28.66 -6.35 -7.54
C MET A 1 27.67 -5.54 -6.73
N VAL A 2 26.59 -6.14 -6.25
CA VAL A 2 25.57 -5.50 -5.41
C VAL A 2 26.17 -5.18 -4.03
N SER A 3 25.92 -3.97 -3.54
CA SER A 3 26.47 -3.46 -2.29
C SER A 3 25.88 -4.18 -1.07
N LYS A 4 26.68 -4.31 0.01
CA LYS A 4 26.22 -4.92 1.28
C LYS A 4 25.04 -4.16 1.90
N SER A 5 24.97 -2.84 1.72
CA SER A 5 23.87 -2.02 2.24
C SER A 5 22.53 -2.42 1.62
N VAL A 6 22.49 -2.72 0.31
CA VAL A 6 21.27 -3.19 -0.36
C VAL A 6 20.74 -4.49 0.26
N PHE A 7 21.60 -5.46 0.59
CA PHE A 7 21.16 -6.69 1.26
C PHE A 7 20.58 -6.44 2.65
N ILE A 8 21.22 -5.55 3.43
CA ILE A 8 20.75 -5.18 4.77
C ILE A 8 19.38 -4.51 4.66
N GLU A 9 19.21 -3.57 3.73
CA GLU A 9 17.95 -2.87 3.52
C GLU A 9 16.82 -3.80 3.06
N LEU A 10 17.12 -4.73 2.14
CA LEU A 10 16.16 -5.74 1.72
C LEU A 10 15.74 -6.63 2.90
N ALA A 11 16.68 -7.10 3.71
CA ALA A 11 16.39 -7.92 4.88
C ALA A 11 15.55 -7.16 5.92
N ILE A 12 15.89 -5.91 6.22
CA ILE A 12 15.11 -5.04 7.13
C ILE A 12 13.71 -4.80 6.56
N SER A 13 13.58 -4.55 5.27
CA SER A 13 12.28 -4.31 4.61
C SER A 13 11.39 -5.55 4.68
N ILE A 14 11.93 -6.74 4.40
CA ILE A 14 11.23 -8.02 4.54
C ILE A 14 10.79 -8.22 5.99
N PHE A 15 11.69 -8.04 6.94
CA PHE A 15 11.39 -8.19 8.36
C PHE A 15 10.30 -7.23 8.82
N LEU A 16 10.35 -5.97 8.39
CA LEU A 16 9.37 -4.94 8.73
C LEU A 16 7.97 -5.31 8.22
N LEU A 17 7.86 -5.79 6.98
CA LEU A 17 6.59 -6.25 6.41
C LEU A 17 6.05 -7.49 7.13
N ILE A 18 6.89 -8.49 7.41
CA ILE A 18 6.49 -9.69 8.16
C ILE A 18 6.03 -9.31 9.57
N ALA A 19 6.79 -8.45 10.26
CA ALA A 19 6.45 -7.98 11.60
C ALA A 19 5.08 -7.29 11.64
N TYR A 20 4.73 -6.51 10.60
CA TYR A 20 3.41 -5.89 10.47
C TYR A 20 2.28 -6.92 10.39
N PHE A 21 2.43 -7.98 9.59
CA PHE A 21 1.46 -9.08 9.52
C PHE A 21 1.40 -9.91 10.82
N VAL A 22 2.55 -10.21 11.43
CA VAL A 22 2.62 -10.96 12.70
C VAL A 22 1.93 -10.18 13.81
N TYR A 23 2.20 -8.88 13.93
CA TYR A 23 1.52 -8.01 14.90
C TYR A 23 0.00 -8.09 14.77
N PHE A 24 -0.51 -7.99 13.55
CA PHE A 24 -1.95 -8.08 13.28
C PHE A 24 -2.54 -9.44 13.70
N ILE A 25 -1.91 -10.54 13.29
CA ILE A 25 -2.40 -11.88 13.63
C ILE A 25 -2.39 -12.06 15.15
N VAL A 26 -1.32 -11.68 15.83
CA VAL A 26 -1.22 -11.79 17.29
C VAL A 26 -2.31 -10.97 17.99
N LYS A 27 -2.57 -9.74 17.54
CA LYS A 27 -3.57 -8.84 18.12
C LYS A 27 -5.01 -9.35 17.96
N TYR A 28 -5.33 -10.01 16.83
CA TYR A 28 -6.73 -10.26 16.46
C TYR A 28 -7.15 -11.73 16.34
N LYS A 29 -6.22 -12.69 16.35
CA LYS A 29 -6.53 -14.12 16.12
C LYS A 29 -7.61 -14.71 17.05
N ASN A 30 -7.73 -14.18 18.26
CA ASN A 30 -8.67 -14.68 19.27
C ASN A 30 -10.02 -13.96 19.24
N LYS A 31 -10.19 -12.93 18.41
CA LYS A 31 -11.43 -12.14 18.35
C LYS A 31 -12.50 -12.85 17.52
N PRO A 32 -13.77 -12.80 17.94
CA PRO A 32 -14.86 -13.44 17.20
C PRO A 32 -15.04 -12.76 15.84
N GLY A 33 -15.03 -13.54 14.76
CA GLY A 33 -15.16 -12.98 13.41
C GLY A 33 -13.83 -12.61 12.73
N PHE A 34 -12.68 -12.98 13.31
CA PHE A 34 -11.35 -12.77 12.71
C PHE A 34 -11.23 -13.27 11.28
N LEU A 35 -11.62 -14.51 11.03
CA LEU A 35 -11.59 -15.06 9.67
C LEU A 35 -12.53 -14.28 8.73
N SER A 36 -13.68 -13.83 9.23
CA SER A 36 -14.61 -13.01 8.46
C SER A 36 -13.98 -11.67 8.09
N ALA A 37 -13.35 -10.96 9.04
CA ALA A 37 -12.66 -9.70 8.81
C ALA A 37 -11.52 -9.85 7.78
N ILE A 38 -10.76 -10.96 7.84
CA ILE A 38 -9.75 -11.30 6.83
C ILE A 38 -10.37 -11.44 5.44
N LEU A 39 -11.41 -12.29 5.31
CA LEU A 39 -12.04 -12.55 4.02
C LEU A 39 -12.66 -11.29 3.42
N TRP A 40 -13.32 -10.47 4.25
CA TRP A 40 -13.87 -9.19 3.84
C TRP A 40 -12.79 -8.16 3.49
N GLY A 41 -11.64 -8.18 4.17
CA GLY A 41 -10.52 -7.31 3.83
C GLY A 41 -9.88 -7.69 2.51
N ILE A 42 -9.71 -8.99 2.24
CA ILE A 42 -9.26 -9.49 0.93
C ILE A 42 -10.26 -9.10 -0.17
N GLY A 43 -11.56 -9.31 0.08
CA GLY A 43 -12.61 -8.87 -0.85
C GLY A 43 -12.61 -7.36 -1.07
N GLY A 44 -12.43 -6.58 0.00
CA GLY A 44 -12.29 -5.12 -0.05
C GLY A 44 -11.11 -4.67 -0.91
N PHE A 45 -9.97 -5.37 -0.83
CA PHE A 45 -8.82 -5.09 -1.69
C PHE A 45 -9.16 -5.28 -3.18
N PHE A 46 -9.80 -6.40 -3.55
CA PHE A 46 -10.20 -6.64 -4.93
C PHE A 46 -11.20 -5.60 -5.44
N ILE A 47 -12.17 -5.20 -4.60
CA ILE A 47 -13.13 -4.15 -4.93
C ILE A 47 -12.41 -2.81 -5.13
N ALA A 48 -11.53 -2.43 -4.21
CA ALA A 48 -10.78 -1.18 -4.31
C ALA A 48 -9.96 -1.13 -5.60
N ASN A 49 -9.28 -2.23 -5.94
CA ASN A 49 -8.49 -2.33 -7.15
C ASN A 49 -9.36 -2.27 -8.42
N ALA A 50 -10.47 -3.03 -8.46
CA ALA A 50 -11.39 -3.04 -9.59
C ALA A 50 -11.97 -1.64 -9.86
N VAL A 51 -12.44 -0.95 -8.82
CA VAL A 51 -12.99 0.41 -8.94
C VAL A 51 -11.91 1.40 -9.37
N SER A 52 -10.70 1.32 -8.79
CA SER A 52 -9.57 2.18 -9.20
C SER A 52 -9.25 2.01 -10.68
N ASN A 53 -9.23 0.77 -11.17
CA ASN A 53 -8.97 0.48 -12.58
C ASN A 53 -10.08 0.99 -13.50
N VAL A 54 -11.35 0.85 -13.11
CA VAL A 54 -12.49 1.42 -13.86
C VAL A 54 -12.36 2.94 -13.96
N ILE A 55 -11.96 3.62 -12.88
CA ILE A 55 -11.77 5.08 -12.88
C ILE A 55 -10.60 5.48 -13.78
N ASN A 56 -9.47 4.76 -13.70
CA ASN A 56 -8.32 4.99 -14.59
C ASN A 56 -8.71 4.80 -16.07
N MET A 57 -9.46 3.76 -16.40
CA MET A 57 -10.01 3.55 -17.75
C MET A 57 -10.94 4.69 -18.16
N GLY A 58 -11.73 5.22 -17.22
CA GLY A 58 -12.55 6.41 -17.42
C GLY A 58 -11.72 7.64 -17.80
N PHE A 59 -10.60 7.90 -17.11
CA PHE A 59 -9.69 8.99 -17.46
C PHE A 59 -9.08 8.81 -18.86
N ILE A 60 -8.63 7.59 -19.18
CA ILE A 60 -8.09 7.25 -20.51
C ILE A 60 -9.14 7.51 -21.59
N ALA A 61 -10.39 7.08 -21.36
CA ALA A 61 -11.49 7.27 -22.31
C ALA A 61 -11.85 8.74 -22.53
N LEU A 62 -11.78 9.58 -21.49
CA LEU A 62 -12.08 11.01 -21.58
C LEU A 62 -10.99 11.81 -22.30
N VAL A 63 -9.72 11.45 -22.08
CA VAL A 63 -8.56 12.19 -22.62
C VAL A 63 -8.13 11.67 -24.00
N GLY A 64 -8.39 10.39 -24.26
CA GLY A 64 -7.85 9.65 -25.41
C GLY A 64 -6.49 9.02 -25.07
N GLU A 65 -6.29 7.78 -25.49
CA GLU A 65 -5.12 6.95 -25.10
C GLU A 65 -3.78 7.63 -25.41
N SER A 66 -3.60 8.15 -26.62
CA SER A 66 -2.34 8.79 -27.04
C SER A 66 -2.02 10.06 -26.24
N ARG A 67 -3.04 10.86 -25.91
CA ARG A 67 -2.87 12.05 -25.08
C ARG A 67 -2.61 11.68 -23.63
N PHE A 68 -3.29 10.65 -23.13
CA PHE A 68 -3.07 10.16 -21.79
C PHE A 68 -1.63 9.64 -21.62
N GLN A 69 -1.13 8.82 -22.55
CA GLN A 69 0.26 8.36 -22.54
C GLN A 69 1.26 9.52 -22.58
N ASN A 70 1.04 10.51 -23.45
CA ASN A 70 1.89 11.70 -23.49
C ASN A 70 1.85 12.50 -22.17
N MET A 71 0.68 12.60 -21.52
CA MET A 71 0.57 13.19 -20.19
C MET A 71 1.30 12.37 -19.11
N LEU A 72 1.28 11.03 -19.22
CA LEU A 72 2.03 10.15 -18.32
C LEU A 72 3.53 10.43 -18.38
N GLU A 73 4.06 10.62 -19.59
CA GLU A 73 5.48 10.84 -19.84
C GLU A 73 5.95 12.27 -19.50
N THR A 74 5.10 13.27 -19.75
CA THR A 74 5.50 14.69 -19.65
C THR A 74 5.06 15.38 -18.36
N GLN A 75 4.07 14.84 -17.65
CA GLN A 75 3.45 15.49 -16.47
C GLN A 75 3.37 14.55 -15.26
N PRO A 76 4.50 14.23 -14.61
CA PRO A 76 4.56 13.24 -13.53
C PRO A 76 3.64 13.57 -12.34
N TYR A 77 3.46 14.85 -12.01
CA TYR A 77 2.56 15.28 -10.93
C TYR A 77 1.08 15.10 -11.27
N LEU A 78 0.70 15.30 -12.54
CA LEU A 78 -0.68 15.10 -12.96
C LEU A 78 -1.02 13.61 -13.00
N THR A 79 -0.12 12.79 -13.50
CA THR A 79 -0.19 11.32 -13.41
C THR A 79 -0.33 10.86 -11.97
N LEU A 80 0.50 11.41 -11.09
CA LEU A 80 0.45 11.10 -9.67
C LEU A 80 -0.92 11.46 -9.06
N LEU A 81 -1.45 12.63 -9.41
CA LEU A 81 -2.75 13.10 -8.93
C LEU A 81 -3.89 12.20 -9.44
N LEU A 82 -3.93 11.89 -10.74
CA LEU A 82 -4.98 11.07 -11.34
C LEU A 82 -5.00 9.65 -10.75
N THR A 83 -3.83 9.01 -10.65
CA THR A 83 -3.73 7.68 -10.04
C THR A 83 -4.09 7.69 -8.55
N THR A 84 -3.81 8.79 -7.85
CA THR A 84 -4.19 8.99 -6.45
C THR A 84 -5.71 9.15 -6.29
N ILE A 85 -6.36 9.91 -7.18
CA ILE A 85 -7.82 10.07 -7.20
C ILE A 85 -8.49 8.72 -7.42
N ALA A 86 -8.05 7.96 -8.42
CA ALA A 86 -8.57 6.63 -8.71
C ALA A 86 -8.43 5.70 -7.49
N LEU A 87 -7.25 5.65 -6.88
CA LEU A 87 -6.97 4.84 -5.70
C LEU A 87 -7.86 5.23 -4.51
N ALA A 88 -7.98 6.52 -4.23
CA ALA A 88 -8.78 7.03 -3.11
C ALA A 88 -10.27 6.72 -3.28
N MET A 89 -10.80 6.93 -4.49
CA MET A 89 -12.19 6.57 -4.79
C MET A 89 -12.44 5.06 -4.65
N GLY A 90 -11.52 4.23 -5.17
CA GLY A 90 -11.60 2.78 -4.99
C GLY A 90 -11.57 2.37 -3.52
N ALA A 91 -10.67 2.95 -2.73
CA ALA A 91 -10.55 2.69 -1.30
C ALA A 91 -11.82 3.07 -0.53
N VAL A 92 -12.37 4.27 -0.77
CA VAL A 92 -13.59 4.75 -0.09
C VAL A 92 -14.81 3.91 -0.48
N PHE A 93 -14.95 3.57 -1.77
CA PHE A 93 -16.02 2.70 -2.22
C PHE A 93 -15.93 1.31 -1.58
N ALA A 94 -14.73 0.71 -1.55
CA ALA A 94 -14.50 -0.57 -0.91
C ALA A 94 -14.82 -0.51 0.59
N ALA A 95 -14.33 0.51 1.31
CA ALA A 95 -14.63 0.70 2.72
C ALA A 95 -16.15 0.78 2.96
N TYR A 96 -16.86 1.62 2.21
CA TYR A 96 -18.30 1.76 2.37
C TYR A 96 -19.06 0.46 2.04
N PHE A 97 -18.73 -0.19 0.93
CA PHE A 97 -19.38 -1.43 0.52
C PHE A 97 -19.16 -2.55 1.53
N VAL A 98 -17.93 -2.74 1.99
CA VAL A 98 -17.57 -3.80 2.93
C VAL A 98 -18.19 -3.54 4.29
N ILE A 99 -18.06 -2.32 4.84
CA ILE A 99 -18.70 -1.95 6.12
C ILE A 99 -20.21 -2.12 6.05
N ARG A 100 -20.86 -1.64 4.97
CA ARG A 100 -22.30 -1.84 4.77
C ARG A 100 -22.67 -3.31 4.82
N THR A 101 -21.90 -4.15 4.15
CA THR A 101 -22.20 -5.57 4.05
C THR A 101 -21.97 -6.28 5.38
N GLN A 102 -20.90 -5.95 6.08
CA GLN A 102 -20.59 -6.52 7.40
C GLN A 102 -21.61 -6.06 8.46
N LYS A 103 -22.02 -4.79 8.49
CA LYS A 103 -23.07 -4.30 9.41
C LYS A 103 -24.43 -4.97 9.14
N ASN A 104 -24.76 -5.24 7.87
CA ASN A 104 -26.06 -5.84 7.51
C ASN A 104 -26.12 -7.37 7.61
N LYS A 105 -24.99 -8.07 7.44
CA LYS A 105 -24.97 -9.54 7.28
C LYS A 105 -24.01 -10.26 8.21
N GLY A 106 -23.15 -9.53 8.93
CA GLY A 106 -22.05 -10.09 9.70
C GLY A 106 -22.21 -9.88 11.21
N LYS A 107 -21.31 -10.53 11.95
CA LYS A 107 -20.97 -10.11 13.32
C LYS A 107 -20.05 -8.90 13.19
N PHE A 108 -20.62 -7.70 13.29
CA PHE A 108 -19.88 -6.45 13.24
C PHE A 108 -19.66 -5.94 14.66
N GLU A 109 -18.40 -5.80 15.04
CA GLU A 109 -17.97 -5.16 16.27
C GLU A 109 -17.15 -3.93 15.87
N GLU A 110 -17.69 -2.75 16.18
CA GLU A 110 -17.03 -1.48 15.89
C GLU A 110 -15.69 -1.37 16.64
N GLY A 111 -14.68 -0.72 16.03
CA GLY A 111 -13.32 -0.65 16.57
C GLY A 111 -12.47 -1.89 16.26
N TYR A 112 -13.05 -3.09 16.29
CA TYR A 112 -12.35 -4.32 15.92
C TYR A 112 -12.50 -4.67 14.43
N THR A 113 -13.74 -4.81 13.96
CA THR A 113 -14.03 -5.38 12.63
C THR A 113 -13.59 -4.44 11.52
N ASP A 114 -13.80 -3.14 11.70
CA ASP A 114 -13.36 -2.08 10.79
C ASP A 114 -11.84 -1.92 10.78
N GLU A 115 -11.17 -1.97 11.94
CA GLU A 115 -9.70 -1.96 12.03
C GLU A 115 -9.11 -3.17 11.30
N ALA A 116 -9.64 -4.37 11.58
CA ALA A 116 -9.09 -5.59 11.01
C ALA A 116 -9.35 -5.73 9.52
N THR A 117 -10.54 -5.34 9.06
CA THR A 117 -10.89 -5.32 7.64
C THR A 117 -10.10 -4.25 6.89
N GLY A 118 -9.93 -3.06 7.48
CA GLY A 118 -9.11 -1.99 6.93
C GLY A 118 -7.64 -2.38 6.82
N PHE A 119 -7.08 -3.02 7.86
CA PHE A 119 -5.73 -3.57 7.84
C PHE A 119 -5.55 -4.55 6.69
N MET A 120 -6.47 -5.51 6.54
CA MET A 120 -6.36 -6.54 5.51
C MET A 120 -6.57 -5.99 4.10
N THR A 121 -7.46 -5.00 3.93
CA THR A 121 -7.63 -4.27 2.66
C THR A 121 -6.35 -3.52 2.28
N GLY A 122 -5.78 -2.74 3.20
CA GLY A 122 -4.53 -2.00 3.00
C GLY A 122 -3.34 -2.92 2.80
N SER A 123 -3.29 -4.06 3.51
CA SER A 123 -2.27 -5.09 3.33
C SER A 123 -2.33 -5.76 1.96
N GLY A 124 -3.46 -5.68 1.27
CA GLY A 124 -3.54 -6.02 -0.15
C GLY A 124 -2.55 -5.23 -1.00
N LEU A 125 -2.20 -3.98 -0.63
CA LEU A 125 -1.12 -3.22 -1.28
C LEU A 125 0.27 -3.83 -1.05
N LEU A 126 0.47 -4.52 0.09
CA LEU A 126 1.73 -5.13 0.51
C LEU A 126 1.90 -6.57 0.01
N ALA A 127 0.81 -7.20 -0.43
CA ALA A 127 0.77 -8.60 -0.84
C ALA A 127 0.26 -8.78 -2.29
N SER A 128 -0.14 -7.71 -2.98
CA SER A 128 -0.66 -7.81 -4.34
C SER A 128 0.41 -8.31 -5.30
N PRO A 129 0.13 -9.36 -6.10
CA PRO A 129 1.01 -9.73 -7.20
C PRO A 129 0.89 -8.76 -8.40
N PHE A 130 -0.03 -7.78 -8.34
CA PHE A 130 -0.43 -6.94 -9.47
C PHE A 130 0.02 -5.47 -9.35
N ASN A 131 0.47 -5.01 -8.17
CA ASN A 131 0.84 -3.61 -7.94
C ASN A 131 2.34 -3.44 -7.68
N GLN A 132 3.02 -2.65 -8.51
CA GLN A 132 4.49 -2.48 -8.51
C GLN A 132 5.07 -1.70 -7.31
N VAL A 133 4.25 -1.20 -6.37
CA VAL A 133 4.71 -0.20 -5.39
C VAL A 133 5.52 -0.81 -4.25
N ALA A 134 5.19 -2.03 -3.78
CA ALA A 134 6.04 -2.88 -2.95
C ALA A 134 5.20 -4.04 -2.42
N TYR A 135 5.46 -5.25 -2.90
CA TYR A 135 4.92 -6.44 -2.27
C TYR A 135 6.05 -7.31 -1.73
N LEU A 136 5.78 -8.02 -0.62
CA LEU A 136 6.75 -8.87 0.06
C LEU A 136 7.51 -9.78 -0.92
N MET A 137 6.83 -10.30 -1.94
CA MET A 137 7.46 -11.14 -2.96
C MET A 137 8.45 -10.37 -3.84
N VAL A 138 8.26 -9.08 -4.13
CA VAL A 138 9.26 -8.25 -4.84
C VAL A 138 10.51 -8.11 -4.00
N PHE A 139 10.37 -7.87 -2.69
CA PHE A 139 11.53 -7.75 -1.81
C PHE A 139 12.27 -9.09 -1.69
N VAL A 140 11.55 -10.20 -1.55
CA VAL A 140 12.14 -11.55 -1.52
C VAL A 140 12.81 -11.88 -2.86
N GLN A 141 12.14 -11.66 -3.97
CA GLN A 141 12.70 -11.84 -5.32
C GLN A 141 13.93 -10.96 -5.50
N SER A 142 13.88 -9.71 -5.03
CA SER A 142 15.00 -8.79 -5.13
C SER A 142 16.21 -9.23 -4.31
N PHE A 143 15.97 -9.81 -3.14
CA PHE A 143 17.00 -10.40 -2.30
C PHE A 143 17.65 -11.61 -2.98
N VAL A 144 16.84 -12.51 -3.56
CA VAL A 144 17.35 -13.67 -4.31
C VAL A 144 18.16 -13.22 -5.54
N ASN A 145 17.63 -12.28 -6.33
CA ASN A 145 18.33 -11.72 -7.49
C ASN A 145 19.68 -11.10 -7.10
N ALA A 146 19.71 -10.33 -6.01
CA ALA A 146 20.96 -9.75 -5.51
C ALA A 146 21.99 -10.83 -5.15
N ILE A 147 21.57 -11.94 -4.52
CA ILE A 147 22.46 -13.09 -4.24
C ILE A 147 23.01 -13.67 -5.54
N VAL A 148 22.14 -13.94 -6.52
CA VAL A 148 22.53 -14.52 -7.82
C VAL A 148 23.54 -13.63 -8.53
N ILE A 149 23.29 -12.32 -8.59
CA ILE A 149 24.21 -11.36 -9.20
C ILE A 149 25.58 -11.37 -8.50
N ASN A 150 25.61 -11.44 -7.17
CA ASN A 150 26.86 -11.46 -6.43
C ASN A 150 27.63 -12.79 -6.53
N LYS A 151 26.94 -13.90 -6.79
CA LYS A 151 27.60 -15.17 -7.17
C LYS A 151 28.24 -15.07 -8.56
N ASN A 152 27.74 -14.16 -9.40
CA ASN A 152 28.18 -13.95 -10.78
C ASN A 152 28.33 -15.27 -11.58
N PRO A 153 27.27 -16.10 -11.63
CA PRO A 153 27.28 -17.34 -12.40
C PRO A 153 27.41 -17.05 -13.90
N SER A 154 27.79 -18.07 -14.68
CA SER A 154 27.75 -17.95 -16.15
C SER A 154 26.30 -17.92 -16.64
N ILE A 155 26.05 -17.41 -17.86
CA ILE A 155 24.70 -17.29 -18.41
C ILE A 155 24.04 -18.67 -18.56
N GLU A 156 24.84 -19.69 -18.89
CA GLU A 156 24.40 -21.07 -19.03
C GLU A 156 23.83 -21.65 -17.73
N GLU A 157 24.29 -21.19 -16.57
CA GLU A 157 23.80 -21.61 -15.25
C GLU A 157 22.49 -20.91 -14.85
N LEU A 158 22.11 -19.83 -15.53
CA LEU A 158 20.89 -19.06 -15.26
C LEU A 158 19.66 -19.60 -16.00
N GLY A 159 19.88 -20.51 -16.96
CA GLY A 159 18.86 -21.18 -17.75
C GLY A 159 18.54 -20.51 -19.08
N ASP A 160 17.98 -21.29 -20.01
CA ASP A 160 17.79 -20.93 -21.42
C ASP A 160 16.91 -19.69 -21.67
N ALA A 161 16.13 -19.26 -20.66
CA ALA A 161 15.25 -18.10 -20.72
C ALA A 161 15.96 -16.78 -20.37
N VAL A 162 17.18 -16.82 -19.84
CA VAL A 162 17.92 -15.62 -19.41
C VAL A 162 18.92 -15.23 -20.51
N THR A 163 18.69 -14.07 -21.12
CA THR A 163 19.61 -13.52 -22.12
C THR A 163 20.73 -12.71 -21.44
N PRO A 164 21.93 -12.62 -22.04
CA PRO A 164 23.00 -11.76 -21.54
C PRO A 164 22.54 -10.30 -21.33
N GLU A 165 21.75 -9.77 -22.26
CA GLU A 165 21.20 -8.42 -22.19
C GLU A 165 20.30 -8.25 -20.97
N SER A 166 19.34 -9.18 -20.77
CA SER A 166 18.44 -9.12 -19.61
C SER A 166 19.17 -9.23 -18.28
N PHE A 167 20.25 -10.03 -18.21
CA PHE A 167 21.04 -10.16 -17.00
C PHE A 167 21.84 -8.89 -16.71
N GLU A 168 22.38 -8.24 -17.74
CA GLU A 168 23.10 -6.97 -17.58
C GLU A 168 22.17 -5.82 -17.19
N GLU A 169 20.96 -5.74 -17.76
CA GLU A 169 19.93 -4.79 -17.34
C GLU A 169 19.61 -4.92 -15.85
N ILE A 170 19.45 -6.16 -15.37
CA ILE A 170 19.23 -6.43 -13.95
C ILE A 170 20.44 -5.98 -13.12
N LYS A 171 21.68 -6.27 -13.54
CA LYS A 171 22.88 -5.79 -12.83
C LYS A 171 22.93 -4.27 -12.73
N LEU A 172 22.65 -3.57 -13.83
CA LEU A 172 22.62 -2.11 -13.90
C LEU A 172 21.53 -1.54 -12.98
N PHE A 173 20.35 -2.17 -12.95
CA PHE A 173 19.29 -1.82 -12.00
C PHE A 173 19.81 -1.86 -10.55
N TYR A 174 20.41 -2.97 -10.10
CA TYR A 174 20.93 -3.07 -8.73
C TYR A 174 22.11 -2.14 -8.44
N ALA A 175 22.90 -1.79 -9.45
CA ALA A 175 23.98 -0.82 -9.32
C ALA A 175 23.46 0.63 -9.15
N SER A 176 22.25 0.92 -9.67
CA SER A 176 21.62 2.24 -9.59
C SER A 176 20.90 2.53 -8.27
N ILE A 177 20.70 1.49 -7.43
CA ILE A 177 19.97 1.60 -6.17
C ILE A 177 20.75 2.45 -5.17
N LYS A 178 20.13 3.52 -4.70
CA LYS A 178 20.69 4.41 -3.68
C LYS A 178 20.48 3.81 -2.29
N PRO A 179 21.36 4.10 -1.33
CA PRO A 179 21.15 3.71 0.06
C PRO A 179 19.80 4.22 0.56
N PHE A 180 19.07 3.35 1.26
CA PHE A 180 17.72 3.51 1.80
C PHE A 180 16.56 3.47 0.80
N ASP A 181 16.77 3.19 -0.49
CA ASP A 181 15.68 3.12 -1.46
C ASP A 181 14.65 2.04 -1.09
N PHE A 182 15.10 0.82 -0.81
CA PHE A 182 14.19 -0.28 -0.46
C PHE A 182 13.47 -0.05 0.87
N LEU A 183 14.18 0.50 1.86
CA LEU A 183 13.58 0.83 3.14
C LEU A 183 12.54 1.94 3.00
N SER A 184 12.83 2.98 2.22
CA SER A 184 11.90 4.08 1.95
C SER A 184 10.62 3.56 1.30
N ILE A 185 10.74 2.64 0.35
CA ILE A 185 9.60 2.01 -0.32
C ILE A 185 8.79 1.18 0.69
N ALA A 186 9.43 0.37 1.53
CA ALA A 186 8.74 -0.47 2.52
C ALA A 186 7.95 0.38 3.54
N VAL A 187 8.57 1.44 4.06
CA VAL A 187 7.92 2.38 5.00
C VAL A 187 6.74 3.08 4.33
N MET A 188 6.90 3.54 3.08
CA MET A 188 5.80 4.13 2.32
C MET A 188 4.63 3.17 2.15
N ALA A 189 4.90 1.92 1.80
CA ALA A 189 3.87 0.91 1.64
C ALA A 189 3.09 0.67 2.95
N LEU A 190 3.78 0.61 4.10
CA LEU A 190 3.16 0.48 5.42
C LEU A 190 2.30 1.67 5.79
N VAL A 191 2.79 2.89 5.54
CA VAL A 191 2.07 4.13 5.81
C VAL A 191 0.81 4.23 4.96
N LEU A 192 0.89 3.85 3.68
CA LEU A 192 -0.28 3.74 2.80
C LEU A 192 -1.24 2.64 3.27
N SER A 193 -0.75 1.46 3.67
CA SER A 193 -1.59 0.39 4.22
C SER A 193 -2.34 0.83 5.47
N PHE A 194 -1.66 1.53 6.39
CA PHE A 194 -2.26 2.02 7.62
C PHE A 194 -3.36 3.07 7.38
N SER A 195 -3.28 3.85 6.30
CA SER A 195 -4.35 4.79 5.95
C SER A 195 -5.70 4.10 5.66
N TYR A 196 -5.69 2.85 5.20
CA TYR A 196 -6.92 2.06 5.04
C TYR A 196 -7.57 1.72 6.38
N VAL A 197 -6.78 1.49 7.43
CA VAL A 197 -7.31 1.28 8.79
C VAL A 197 -8.14 2.49 9.22
N ILE A 198 -7.54 3.68 9.10
CA ILE A 198 -8.20 4.95 9.49
C ILE A 198 -9.44 5.20 8.64
N LEU A 199 -9.34 4.96 7.33
CA LEU A 199 -10.47 5.11 6.41
C LEU A 199 -11.64 4.21 6.80
N PHE A 200 -11.39 2.92 7.07
CA PHE A 200 -12.45 1.98 7.43
C PHE A 200 -13.10 2.35 8.76
N LYS A 201 -12.32 2.75 9.77
CA LYS A 201 -12.85 3.28 11.03
C LYS A 201 -13.70 4.54 10.81
N TYR A 202 -13.21 5.47 9.99
CA TYR A 202 -13.94 6.68 9.67
C TYR A 202 -15.30 6.38 9.03
N VAL A 203 -15.30 5.53 7.99
CA VAL A 203 -16.53 5.15 7.27
C VAL A 203 -17.49 4.36 8.18
N SER A 204 -16.97 3.49 9.02
CA SER A 204 -17.72 2.74 10.04
C SER A 204 -18.53 3.66 10.97
N ARG A 205 -17.88 4.68 11.52
CA ARG A 205 -18.50 5.62 12.47
C ARG A 205 -19.46 6.59 11.83
N LYS A 206 -19.18 7.01 10.59
CA LYS A 206 -20.05 7.90 9.82
C LYS A 206 -21.05 7.13 8.97
N PHE A 207 -21.17 5.82 9.16
CA PHE A 207 -22.00 4.96 8.34
C PHE A 207 -23.49 5.32 8.39
N ASP A 208 -23.97 5.79 9.53
CA ASP A 208 -25.38 6.13 9.74
C ASP A 208 -25.67 7.64 9.55
N ASP A 209 -24.66 8.44 9.20
CA ASP A 209 -24.83 9.89 9.00
C ASP A 209 -25.54 10.21 7.66
N ASP A 210 -26.71 10.82 7.66
CA ASP A 210 -27.48 11.07 6.43
C ASP A 210 -26.77 11.93 5.38
N ARG A 211 -25.68 12.61 5.76
CA ARG A 211 -24.97 13.56 4.90
C ARG A 211 -23.94 12.83 4.02
N TRP A 212 -24.27 12.67 2.73
CA TRP A 212 -23.42 12.00 1.73
C TRP A 212 -21.99 12.56 1.65
N TYR A 213 -21.82 13.87 1.85
CA TYR A 213 -20.50 14.52 1.78
C TYR A 213 -19.58 14.10 2.94
N ILE A 214 -20.14 13.70 4.08
CA ILE A 214 -19.38 13.16 5.22
C ILE A 214 -18.99 11.70 4.93
N LYS A 215 -19.88 10.93 4.31
CA LYS A 215 -19.66 9.51 4.00
C LYS A 215 -18.69 9.26 2.85
N PHE A 216 -18.66 10.15 1.86
CA PHE A 216 -17.93 9.92 0.61
C PHE A 216 -16.96 11.05 0.27
N ALA A 217 -17.46 12.29 0.12
CA ALA A 217 -16.62 13.40 -0.37
C ALA A 217 -15.45 13.70 0.57
N LEU A 218 -15.69 13.80 1.87
CA LEU A 218 -14.65 14.09 2.85
C LEU A 218 -13.60 12.97 2.93
N PRO A 219 -13.97 11.67 3.06
CA PRO A 219 -13.01 10.58 2.96
C PRO A 219 -12.20 10.57 1.68
N ILE A 220 -12.82 10.85 0.53
CA ILE A 220 -12.10 10.91 -0.76
C ILE A 220 -11.08 12.05 -0.71
N VAL A 221 -11.47 13.26 -0.33
CA VAL A 221 -10.56 14.42 -0.28
C VAL A 221 -9.40 14.16 0.69
N VAL A 222 -9.69 13.61 1.87
CA VAL A 222 -8.68 13.28 2.88
C VAL A 222 -7.73 12.21 2.37
N MET A 223 -8.24 11.13 1.77
CA MET A 223 -7.40 10.05 1.23
C MET A 223 -6.59 10.52 0.02
N VAL A 224 -7.17 11.35 -0.86
CA VAL A 224 -6.44 11.97 -1.97
C VAL A 224 -5.31 12.83 -1.43
N GLY A 225 -5.60 13.75 -0.50
CA GLY A 225 -4.58 14.62 0.08
C GLY A 225 -3.47 13.82 0.76
N PHE A 226 -3.83 12.83 1.56
CA PHE A 226 -2.87 11.98 2.25
C PHE A 226 -1.99 11.16 1.29
N VAL A 227 -2.60 10.37 0.39
CA VAL A 227 -1.88 9.53 -0.56
C VAL A 227 -1.01 10.40 -1.47
N PHE A 228 -1.51 11.56 -1.89
CA PHE A 228 -0.76 12.50 -2.71
C PHE A 228 0.47 13.02 -1.98
N VAL A 229 0.36 13.42 -0.70
CA VAL A 229 1.52 13.87 0.09
C VAL A 229 2.54 12.75 0.26
N VAL A 230 2.09 11.54 0.65
CA VAL A 230 2.98 10.39 0.85
C VAL A 230 3.69 10.01 -0.44
N ARG A 231 2.98 9.95 -1.56
CA ARG A 231 3.59 9.66 -2.85
C ARG A 231 4.42 10.83 -3.40
N SER A 232 4.11 12.07 -3.03
CA SER A 232 4.93 13.22 -3.43
C SER A 232 6.33 13.15 -2.84
N ILE A 233 6.51 12.51 -1.68
CA ILE A 233 7.85 12.29 -1.10
C ILE A 233 8.72 11.41 -2.02
N SER A 234 8.13 10.45 -2.75
CA SER A 234 8.91 9.57 -3.62
C SER A 234 9.50 10.31 -4.82
N VAL A 235 8.81 11.34 -5.33
CA VAL A 235 9.27 12.19 -6.45
C VAL A 235 10.20 13.33 -6.05
N LEU A 236 10.39 13.61 -4.74
CA LEU A 236 11.36 14.62 -4.31
C LEU A 236 12.80 14.20 -4.68
N GLU A 237 13.59 15.12 -5.23
CA GLU A 237 15.01 14.89 -5.55
C GLU A 237 15.91 15.04 -4.31
N ILE A 238 15.58 14.34 -3.24
CA ILE A 238 16.31 14.32 -1.96
C ILE A 238 16.81 12.91 -1.66
N SER A 239 17.70 12.78 -0.68
CA SER A 239 18.23 11.47 -0.28
C SER A 239 17.13 10.55 0.27
N SER A 240 17.24 9.26 0.00
CA SER A 240 16.23 8.26 0.37
C SER A 240 16.11 8.06 1.88
N LEU A 241 17.16 8.39 2.64
CA LEU A 241 17.09 8.50 4.10
C LEU A 241 16.08 9.58 4.53
N ILE A 242 16.16 10.77 3.93
CA ILE A 242 15.23 11.87 4.25
C ILE A 242 13.82 11.48 3.82
N LYS A 243 13.65 10.84 2.65
CA LYS A 243 12.34 10.31 2.22
C LYS A 243 11.77 9.34 3.25
N THR A 244 12.59 8.42 3.75
CA THR A 244 12.21 7.44 4.77
C THR A 244 11.75 8.13 6.05
N ILE A 245 12.52 9.11 6.53
CA ILE A 245 12.18 9.87 7.75
C ILE A 245 10.88 10.66 7.57
N LEU A 246 10.72 11.41 6.47
CA LEU A 246 9.51 12.18 6.20
C LEU A 246 8.27 11.27 6.13
N THR A 247 8.41 10.13 5.46
CA THR A 247 7.32 9.15 5.35
C THR A 247 6.99 8.54 6.70
N ALA A 248 7.99 8.20 7.52
CA ALA A 248 7.80 7.70 8.88
C ALA A 248 7.14 8.74 9.79
N LEU A 249 7.49 10.02 9.68
CA LEU A 249 6.86 11.11 10.42
C LEU A 249 5.39 11.27 10.07
N ILE A 250 5.03 11.15 8.78
CA ILE A 250 3.63 11.12 8.36
C ILE A 250 2.91 9.89 8.93
N GLY A 251 3.56 8.72 8.91
CA GLY A 251 3.05 7.51 9.54
C GLY A 251 2.79 7.68 11.04
N ALA A 252 3.73 8.28 11.77
CA ALA A 252 3.57 8.59 13.19
C ALA A 252 2.42 9.56 13.43
N GLY A 253 2.26 10.57 12.56
CA GLY A 253 1.11 11.48 12.59
C GLY A 253 -0.22 10.75 12.38
N LEU A 254 -0.28 9.76 11.48
CA LEU A 254 -1.46 8.91 11.32
C LEU A 254 -1.73 8.06 12.57
N VAL A 255 -0.70 7.48 13.19
CA VAL A 255 -0.86 6.69 14.42
C VAL A 255 -1.43 7.57 15.53
N TYR A 256 -0.88 8.77 15.71
CA TYR A 256 -1.39 9.75 16.67
C TYR A 256 -2.84 10.17 16.35
N PHE A 257 -3.16 10.42 15.08
CA PHE A 257 -4.53 10.71 14.65
C PHE A 257 -5.48 9.54 14.94
N ASN A 258 -5.07 8.30 14.68
CA ASN A 258 -5.87 7.12 14.97
C ASN A 258 -6.16 6.98 16.48
N GLN A 259 -5.17 7.25 17.34
CA GLN A 259 -5.35 7.23 18.80
C GLN A 259 -6.28 8.34 19.30
N THR A 260 -6.13 9.55 18.78
CA THR A 260 -7.01 10.69 19.15
C THR A 260 -8.40 10.57 18.57
N PHE A 261 -8.55 9.88 17.44
CA PHE A 261 -9.85 9.55 16.88
C PHE A 261 -10.55 8.45 17.71
N ASP A 262 -9.83 7.58 18.42
CA ASP A 262 -10.38 6.42 19.13
C ASP A 262 -10.16 6.45 20.67
N PRO A 263 -10.54 7.53 21.39
CA PRO A 263 -10.29 7.63 22.83
C PRO A 263 -11.22 6.74 23.67
N ASP A 264 -12.40 6.39 23.14
CA ASP A 264 -13.49 5.73 23.88
C ASP A 264 -13.74 4.27 23.47
N VAL A 265 -13.05 3.77 22.44
CA VAL A 265 -13.02 2.31 22.19
C VAL A 265 -12.05 1.75 23.21
N GLU A 266 -12.59 1.07 24.23
CA GLU A 266 -11.80 0.27 25.15
C GLU A 266 -10.73 -0.47 24.34
N ILE A 267 -9.47 -0.16 24.62
CA ILE A 267 -8.38 -1.05 24.28
C ILE A 267 -8.77 -2.34 24.99
N ILE A 268 -9.37 -3.28 24.27
CA ILE A 268 -9.62 -4.59 24.84
C ILE A 268 -8.22 -5.16 25.05
N GLU A 269 -7.73 -5.00 26.28
CA GLU A 269 -6.41 -5.45 26.69
C GLU A 269 -6.26 -6.94 26.35
N PRO A 270 -5.04 -7.36 25.97
CA PRO A 270 -4.77 -8.73 25.53
C PRO A 270 -5.15 -9.80 26.55
#